data_AF-A0A2S8PTX4-F1
#
_entry.id   AF-A0A2S8PTX4-F1
#
_cell.length_a   1.000
_cell.length_b   1.000
_cell.length_c   1.000
_cell.angle_alpha   90.00
_cell.angle_beta   90.00
_cell.angle_gamma   90.00
#
_symmetry.space_group_name_H-M   'P 1'
#
loop_
_entity.id
_entity.type
_entity.pdbx_description
1 polymer ?
#
loop_
_entity_poly.entity_id
_entity_poly.type
_entity_poly.pdbx_seq_one_letter_code
_entity_poly.pdbx_strand_id
1 'polypeptide(L)' 'ALNGEDWPFTWRINAPKTTIFYAVAGGSYCGDPLRSWGNKRLECQFNRLCPSHTILQFGYSN' A
#
# COMPACT_ATOMS: atom_id res chain seq x y z
N ALA A 1 20.24 -19.91 -4.08
CA ALA A 1 19.25 -19.40 -5.05
C ALA A 1 19.65 -18.00 -5.53
N LEU A 2 19.22 -17.57 -6.73
CA LEU A 2 19.71 -16.36 -7.43
C LEU A 2 19.40 -15.01 -6.73
N ASN A 3 18.55 -14.99 -5.70
CA ASN A 3 18.14 -13.79 -4.95
C ASN A 3 18.09 -13.99 -3.42
N GLY A 4 18.84 -14.95 -2.89
CA GLY A 4 18.80 -15.32 -1.46
C GLY A 4 17.67 -16.29 -1.09
N GLU A 5 17.70 -16.79 0.14
CA GLU A 5 16.73 -17.77 0.69
C GLU A 5 15.35 -17.14 0.96
N ASP A 6 15.27 -15.80 1.10
CA ASP A 6 14.05 -15.05 1.44
C ASP A 6 13.18 -14.69 0.22
N TRP A 7 13.73 -14.80 -0.99
CA TRP A 7 13.03 -14.45 -2.24
C TRP A 7 11.70 -15.19 -2.47
N PRO A 8 11.55 -16.49 -2.10
CA PRO A 8 10.26 -17.19 -2.21
C PRO A 8 9.13 -16.55 -1.39
N PHE A 9 9.49 -15.82 -0.32
CA PHE A 9 8.54 -15.15 0.57
C PHE A 9 8.40 -13.66 0.25
N THR A 10 9.07 -13.17 -0.79
CA THR A 10 9.06 -11.76 -1.18
C THR A 10 8.02 -11.48 -2.26
N TRP A 11 7.10 -10.57 -1.96
CA TRP A 11 6.00 -10.20 -2.86
C TRP A 11 6.15 -8.73 -3.24
N ARG A 12 6.16 -8.45 -4.54
CA ARG A 12 6.26 -7.07 -5.05
C ARG A 12 4.90 -6.52 -5.46
N ILE A 13 4.54 -5.37 -4.88
CA ILE A 13 3.33 -4.62 -5.18
C ILE A 13 3.73 -3.41 -6.03
N ASN A 14 3.18 -3.30 -7.23
CA ASN A 14 3.40 -2.15 -8.10
C ASN A 14 2.23 -1.19 -8.00
N ALA A 15 2.51 0.07 -7.66
CA ALA A 15 1.51 1.12 -7.49
C ALA A 15 1.97 2.43 -8.16
N PRO A 16 1.05 3.29 -8.61
CA PRO A 16 1.42 4.61 -9.11
C PRO A 16 2.04 5.47 -7.99
N LYS A 17 3.00 6.34 -8.33
CA LYS A 17 3.76 7.17 -7.38
C LYS A 17 2.88 8.09 -6.55
N THR A 18 1.72 8.48 -7.07
CA THR A 18 0.76 9.31 -6.33
C THR A 18 -0.65 8.80 -6.59
N THR A 19 -1.16 8.00 -5.66
CA THR A 19 -2.58 7.66 -5.63
C THR A 19 -3.33 8.76 -4.89
N ILE A 20 -4.43 9.23 -5.48
CA ILE A 20 -5.32 10.23 -4.89
C ILE A 20 -6.60 9.51 -4.45
N PHE A 21 -6.92 9.60 -3.17
CA PHE A 21 -8.18 9.10 -2.63
C PHE A 21 -9.07 10.28 -2.22
N TYR A 22 -10.31 10.28 -2.68
CA TYR A 22 -11.29 11.33 -2.41
C TYR A 22 -12.16 10.95 -1.22
N ALA A 23 -12.51 11.94 -0.40
CA ALA A 23 -13.57 11.80 0.60
C ALA A 23 -14.92 11.61 -0.10
N VAL A 24 -15.78 10.78 0.49
CA VAL A 24 -17.12 10.49 -0.03
C VAL A 24 -18.14 11.18 0.87
N ALA A 25 -19.07 11.94 0.29
CA ALA A 25 -20.14 12.58 1.03
C ALA A 25 -20.99 11.51 1.76
N GLY A 26 -21.18 11.67 3.07
CA GLY A 26 -21.85 10.67 3.93
C GLY A 26 -20.96 9.53 4.44
N GLY A 27 -19.71 9.43 3.97
CA GLY A 27 -18.71 8.47 4.45
C GLY A 27 -17.52 9.10 5.21
N SER A 28 -17.46 10.43 5.26
CA SER A 28 -16.41 11.20 5.94
C SER A 28 -17.03 12.17 6.95
N TYR A 29 -16.33 12.41 8.06
CA TYR A 29 -16.79 13.27 9.15
C TYR A 29 -16.23 14.69 9.03
N CYS A 30 -16.84 15.65 9.73
CA CYS A 30 -16.31 17.01 9.80
C CYS A 30 -14.90 16.98 10.42
N GLY A 31 -13.90 17.48 9.67
CA GLY A 31 -12.49 17.44 10.04
C GLY A 31 -11.66 16.38 9.31
N ASP A 32 -12.28 15.44 8.60
CA ASP A 32 -11.55 14.53 7.71
C ASP A 32 -11.01 15.28 6.48
N PRO A 33 -9.81 14.92 5.99
CA PRO A 33 -9.26 15.51 4.78
C PRO A 33 -10.13 15.17 3.56
N LEU A 34 -10.52 16.19 2.79
CA LEU A 34 -11.31 16.04 1.55
C LEU A 34 -10.62 15.17 0.49
N ARG A 35 -9.30 15.05 0.60
CA ARG A 35 -8.45 14.22 -0.24
C ARG A 35 -7.27 13.73 0.56
N SER A 36 -6.89 12.47 0.37
CA SER A 36 -5.61 11.94 0.86
C SER A 36 -4.73 11.56 -0.32
N TRP A 37 -3.43 11.82 -0.17
CA TRP A 37 -2.43 11.56 -1.19
C TRP A 37 -1.48 10.48 -0.70
N GLY A 38 -1.02 9.67 -1.65
CA GLY A 38 0.03 8.68 -1.42
C GLY A 38 -0.50 7.29 -1.12
N ASN A 39 0.46 6.37 -0.98
CA ASN A 39 0.19 4.94 -0.92
C ASN A 39 0.15 4.38 0.51
N LYS A 40 0.19 5.25 1.53
CA LYS A 40 0.18 4.85 2.95
C LYS A 40 -1.03 3.97 3.31
N ARG A 41 -2.21 4.26 2.76
CA ARG A 41 -3.41 3.43 2.97
C ARG A 41 -3.23 2.04 2.35
N LEU A 42 -2.70 1.99 1.14
CA LEU A 42 -2.39 0.74 0.43
C LEU A 42 -1.34 -0.07 1.20
N GLU A 43 -0.25 0.56 1.62
CA GLU A 43 0.81 -0.07 2.43
C GLU A 43 0.26 -0.62 3.75
N CYS A 44 -0.56 0.17 4.46
CA CYS A 44 -1.13 -0.25 5.74
C CYS A 44 -2.11 -1.42 5.58
N GLN A 45 -2.90 -1.44 4.51
CA GLN A 45 -3.81 -2.55 4.23
C GLN A 45 -3.04 -3.82 3.86
N PHE A 46 -2.05 -3.72 2.97
CA PHE A 46 -1.25 -4.87 2.56
C PHE A 46 -0.42 -5.43 3.71
N ASN A 47 0.18 -4.58 4.56
CA ASN A 47 0.87 -5.05 5.77
C ASN A 47 -0.06 -5.76 6.76
N ARG A 48 -1.36 -5.44 6.76
CA ARG A 48 -2.35 -6.11 7.61
C ARG A 48 -2.85 -7.42 7.02
N LEU A 49 -2.93 -7.51 5.69
CA LEU A 49 -3.43 -8.68 4.97
C LEU A 49 -2.34 -9.73 4.73
N CYS A 50 -1.07 -9.32 4.62
CA CYS A 50 0.01 -10.25 4.35
C CYS A 50 0.26 -11.18 5.55
N PRO A 51 0.58 -12.45 5.31
CA PRO A 51 1.08 -13.33 6.36
C PRO A 51 2.35 -12.76 7.00
N SER A 52 2.55 -13.01 8.30
CA SER A 52 3.66 -12.45 9.08
C SER A 52 5.06 -12.83 8.57
N HIS A 53 5.18 -13.92 7.81
CA HIS A 53 6.44 -14.42 7.26
C HIS A 53 6.69 -13.94 5.81
N THR A 54 5.82 -13.10 5.26
CA THR A 54 5.95 -12.57 3.90
C THR A 54 6.63 -11.20 3.92
N ILE A 55 7.53 -10.95 2.98
CA ILE A 55 8.23 -9.66 2.81
C ILE A 55 7.54 -8.89 1.69
N LEU A 56 6.95 -7.74 2.01
CA LEU A 56 6.33 -6.87 1.01
C LEU A 56 7.32 -5.83 0.46
N GLN A 57 7.49 -5.79 -0.86
CA GLN A 57 8.19 -4.71 -1.55
C GLN A 57 7.21 -3.83 -2.32
N PHE A 58 7.22 -2.53 -2.04
CA PHE A 58 6.42 -1.55 -2.78
C PHE A 58 7.27 -0.88 -3.87
N GLY A 59 6.89 -1.10 -5.12
CA GLY A 59 7.44 -0.43 -6.29
C GLY A 59 6.52 0.69 -6.74
N TYR A 60 7.04 1.92 -6.82
CA TYR A 60 6.29 3.06 -7.31
C TYR A 60 6.72 3.42 -8.73
N SER A 61 5.77 3.42 -9.66
CA SER A 61 5.98 3.88 -11.05
C SER A 61 5.22 5.18 -11.32
N ASN A 62 5.74 6.02 -12.21
CA ASN A 62 5.05 7.25 -12.66
C ASN A 62 3.92 6.93 -13.64
#